data_AF-A0A660RLI7-F1
#
_entry.id   AF-A0A660RLI7-F1
#
_cell.length_a   1.000
_cell.length_b   1.000
_cell.length_c   1.000
_cell.angle_alpha   90.00
_cell.angle_beta   90.00
_cell.angle_gamma   90.00
#
_symmetry.space_group_name_H-M   'P 1'
#
loop_
_entity.id
_entity.type
_entity.pdbx_description
1 polymer ?
#
loop_
_entity_poly.entity_id
_entity_poly.type
_entity_poly.pdbx_seq_one_letter_code
_entity_poly.pdbx_strand_id
1 'polypeptide(L)'
;MTEEKKVIDEEEARNLMKNMSNKGLLILFINTFHSRAWSNLGLIPNEAGEIKKDLAEARIAIDACQKIMEVLQDLVDEKEKDVLNNLVSTLQLNYVNQMSKDNVNSQKTKNTEEN
;
A
#
# COMPACT_ATOMS: atom_id res chain seq x y z
N MET A 1 -20.03 20.43 -12.10
CA MET A 1 -20.03 19.32 -13.06
C MET A 1 -19.43 18.12 -12.34
N THR A 2 -20.28 17.24 -11.82
CA THR A 2 -19.85 15.95 -11.28
C THR A 2 -19.58 15.04 -12.48
N GLU A 3 -18.32 14.66 -12.71
CA GLU A 3 -18.00 13.61 -13.66
C GLU A 3 -18.65 12.30 -13.17
N GLU A 4 -19.57 11.76 -13.95
CA GLU A 4 -20.07 10.40 -13.74
C GLU A 4 -18.88 9.44 -13.84
N LYS A 5 -18.58 8.76 -12.73
CA LYS A 5 -17.52 7.74 -12.68
C LYS A 5 -17.96 6.61 -13.62
N LYS A 6 -17.32 6.49 -14.79
CA LYS A 6 -17.59 5.40 -15.75
C LYS A 6 -17.41 4.06 -15.03
N VAL A 7 -18.50 3.34 -14.80
CA VAL A 7 -18.46 1.97 -14.31
C VAL A 7 -18.02 1.09 -15.48
N ILE A 8 -16.80 0.59 -15.41
CA ILE A 8 -16.25 -0.41 -16.32
C ILE A 8 -16.87 -1.76 -15.99
N ASP A 9 -17.39 -2.47 -16.99
CA ASP A 9 -17.87 -3.83 -16.78
C ASP A 9 -16.69 -4.81 -16.61
N GLU A 10 -17.01 -6.02 -16.14
CA GLU A 10 -15.99 -7.04 -15.83
C GLU A 10 -15.23 -7.51 -17.08
N GLU A 11 -15.86 -7.50 -18.25
CA GLU A 11 -15.23 -7.86 -19.51
C GLU A 11 -14.27 -6.77 -19.99
N GLU A 12 -14.66 -5.50 -19.89
CA GLU A 12 -13.82 -4.34 -20.18
C GLU A 12 -12.61 -4.30 -19.25
N ALA A 13 -12.79 -4.56 -17.94
CA ALA A 13 -11.69 -4.66 -16.98
C ALA A 13 -10.71 -5.80 -17.32
N ARG A 14 -11.24 -6.99 -17.66
CA ARG A 14 -10.41 -8.12 -18.12
C ARG A 14 -9.64 -7.79 -19.39
N ASN A 15 -10.27 -7.13 -20.34
CA ASN A 15 -9.63 -6.72 -21.60
C ASN A 15 -8.55 -5.65 -21.37
N LEU A 16 -8.78 -4.69 -20.47
CA LEU A 16 -7.77 -3.71 -20.06
C LEU A 16 -6.55 -4.41 -19.45
N MET A 17 -6.77 -5.36 -18.54
CA MET A 17 -5.67 -6.14 -17.94
C MET A 17 -4.93 -6.99 -18.98
N LYS A 18 -5.66 -7.65 -19.88
CA LYS A 18 -5.10 -8.53 -20.92
C LYS A 18 -4.20 -7.77 -21.90
N ASN A 19 -4.52 -6.52 -22.20
CA ASN A 19 -3.77 -5.69 -23.14
C ASN A 19 -2.69 -4.83 -22.46
N MET A 20 -2.56 -4.91 -21.14
CA MET A 20 -1.54 -4.18 -20.39
C MET A 20 -0.17 -4.86 -20.54
N SER A 21 0.88 -4.06 -20.67
CA SER A 21 2.25 -4.60 -20.64
C SER A 21 2.59 -5.14 -19.25
N ASN A 22 3.55 -6.06 -19.16
CA ASN A 22 4.03 -6.54 -17.87
C ASN A 22 4.56 -5.40 -16.97
N LYS A 23 5.26 -4.41 -17.54
CA LYS A 23 5.65 -3.18 -16.82
C LYS A 23 4.42 -2.48 -16.24
N GLY A 24 3.37 -2.31 -17.04
CA GLY A 24 2.11 -1.71 -16.60
C GLY A 24 1.45 -2.49 -15.47
N LEU A 25 1.42 -3.83 -15.56
CA LEU A 25 0.85 -4.69 -14.53
C LEU A 25 1.64 -4.57 -13.21
N LEU A 26 2.97 -4.52 -13.26
CA LEU A 26 3.81 -4.31 -12.08
C LEU A 26 3.52 -2.96 -11.42
N ILE A 27 3.40 -1.88 -12.21
CA ILE A 27 3.03 -0.55 -11.71
C ILE A 27 1.62 -0.56 -11.10
N LEU A 28 0.66 -1.22 -11.74
CA LEU A 28 -0.70 -1.40 -11.21
C LEU A 28 -0.65 -2.07 -9.84
N PHE A 29 0.07 -3.17 -9.71
CA PHE A 29 0.18 -3.89 -8.43
C PHE A 29 0.88 -3.06 -7.35
N ILE A 30 1.93 -2.28 -7.66
CA ILE A 30 2.53 -1.34 -6.69
C ILE A 30 1.47 -0.37 -6.19
N ASN A 31 0.68 0.24 -7.07
CA ASN A 31 -0.34 1.20 -6.67
C ASN A 31 -1.43 0.56 -5.80
N THR A 32 -1.85 -0.66 -6.15
CA THR A 32 -2.82 -1.44 -5.35
C THR A 32 -2.28 -1.76 -3.97
N PHE A 33 -1.06 -2.31 -3.88
CA PHE A 33 -0.44 -2.62 -2.59
C PHE A 33 -0.17 -1.37 -1.77
N HIS A 34 0.26 -0.29 -2.40
CA HIS A 34 0.48 0.99 -1.73
C HIS A 34 -0.79 1.53 -1.08
N SER A 35 -1.91 1.55 -1.83
CA SER A 35 -3.22 1.97 -1.29
C SER A 35 -3.63 1.13 -0.09
N ARG A 36 -3.51 -0.21 -0.20
CA ARG A 36 -3.82 -1.14 0.89
C ARG A 36 -2.87 -1.00 2.08
N ALA A 37 -1.60 -0.69 1.85
CA ALA A 37 -0.63 -0.50 2.93
C ALA A 37 -1.04 0.69 3.81
N TRP A 38 -1.48 1.81 3.22
CA TRP A 38 -1.96 2.96 4.00
C TRP A 38 -3.17 2.64 4.87
N SER A 39 -4.15 1.89 4.34
CA SER A 39 -5.32 1.50 5.12
C SER A 39 -4.96 0.47 6.20
N ASN A 40 -4.12 -0.52 5.89
CA ASN A 40 -3.62 -1.50 6.84
C ASN A 40 -2.73 -0.88 7.93
N LEU A 41 -2.03 0.22 7.66
CA LEU A 41 -1.34 1.02 8.67
C LEU A 41 -2.30 1.76 9.61
N GLY A 42 -3.61 1.72 9.35
CA GLY A 42 -4.63 2.46 10.09
C GLY A 42 -4.56 3.97 9.88
N LEU A 43 -3.95 4.42 8.77
CA LEU A 43 -3.72 5.84 8.48
C LEU A 43 -4.83 6.45 7.61
N ILE A 44 -5.50 5.62 6.81
CA ILE A 44 -6.64 6.00 5.98
C ILE A 44 -7.75 4.94 6.08
N PRO A 45 -9.01 5.27 5.74
CA PRO A 45 -10.08 4.27 5.67
C PRO A 45 -9.81 3.21 4.59
N ASN A 46 -10.27 1.98 4.83
CA ASN A 46 -10.36 0.96 3.79
C ASN A 46 -11.55 1.25 2.84
N GLU A 47 -11.77 0.38 1.85
CA GLU A 47 -12.88 0.52 0.89
C GLU A 47 -14.28 0.45 1.54
N ALA A 48 -14.40 -0.20 2.70
CA ALA A 48 -15.62 -0.24 3.50
C ALA A 48 -15.79 1.02 4.38
N GLY A 49 -14.84 1.96 4.36
CA GLY A 49 -14.86 3.18 5.17
C GLY A 49 -14.32 2.99 6.60
N GLU A 50 -13.73 1.83 6.91
CA GLU A 50 -13.25 1.49 8.25
C GLU A 50 -11.77 1.85 8.42
N ILE A 51 -11.44 2.46 9.56
CA ILE A 51 -10.05 2.58 10.02
C ILE A 51 -9.71 1.33 10.82
N LYS A 52 -9.10 0.34 10.17
CA LYS A 52 -8.66 -0.90 10.80
C LYS A 52 -7.17 -1.11 10.56
N LYS A 53 -6.39 -1.09 11.64
CA LYS A 53 -4.96 -1.36 11.58
C LYS A 53 -4.68 -2.86 11.59
N ASP A 54 -3.88 -3.30 10.64
CA ASP A 54 -3.34 -4.66 10.50
C ASP A 54 -1.88 -4.57 10.02
N LEU A 55 -0.95 -4.58 10.97
CA LEU A 55 0.48 -4.48 10.66
C LEU A 55 1.04 -5.73 9.95
N ALA A 56 0.38 -6.88 10.03
CA ALA A 56 0.83 -8.06 9.29
C ALA A 56 0.55 -7.87 7.80
N GLU A 57 -0.67 -7.47 7.46
CA GLU A 57 -1.06 -7.18 6.08
C GLU A 57 -0.34 -5.95 5.50
N ALA A 58 -0.09 -4.92 6.32
CA ALA A 58 0.73 -3.77 5.90
C ALA A 58 2.14 -4.20 5.49
N ARG A 59 2.76 -5.11 6.25
CA ARG A 59 4.09 -5.63 5.94
C ARG A 59 4.12 -6.41 4.63
N ILE A 60 3.15 -7.29 4.41
CA ILE A 60 3.03 -8.06 3.15
C ILE A 60 2.99 -7.10 1.95
N ALA A 61 2.17 -6.05 2.02
CA ALA A 61 2.06 -5.07 0.94
C ALA A 61 3.36 -4.30 0.70
N ILE A 62 4.06 -3.88 1.78
CA ILE A 62 5.34 -3.16 1.68
C ILE A 62 6.43 -4.04 1.07
N ASP A 63 6.56 -5.28 1.55
CA ASP A 63 7.54 -6.24 1.05
C ASP A 63 7.28 -6.56 -0.44
N ALA A 64 6.01 -6.71 -0.83
CA ALA A 64 5.62 -6.89 -2.24
C ALA A 64 6.01 -5.68 -3.11
N CYS A 65 5.72 -4.45 -2.67
CA CYS A 65 6.12 -3.23 -3.37
C CYS A 65 7.64 -3.18 -3.59
N GLN A 66 8.42 -3.50 -2.55
CA GLN A 66 9.88 -3.51 -2.64
C GLN A 66 10.36 -4.54 -3.68
N LYS A 67 9.81 -5.76 -3.66
CA LYS A 67 10.18 -6.81 -4.62
C LYS A 67 9.79 -6.51 -6.06
N ILE A 68 8.65 -5.87 -6.27
CA ILE A 68 8.27 -5.40 -7.61
C ILE A 68 9.21 -4.29 -8.07
N MET A 69 9.61 -3.39 -7.17
CA MET A 69 10.51 -2.28 -7.51
C MET A 69 11.93 -2.75 -7.87
N GLU A 70 12.44 -3.79 -7.22
CA GLU A 70 13.69 -4.45 -7.60
C GLU A 70 13.67 -4.93 -9.07
N VAL A 71 12.50 -5.34 -9.58
CA VAL A 71 12.32 -5.72 -11.00
C VAL A 71 12.17 -4.50 -11.90
N LEU A 72 11.47 -3.46 -11.43
CA LEU A 72 11.20 -2.26 -12.23
C LEU A 72 12.41 -1.35 -12.42
N GLN A 73 13.42 -1.41 -11.54
CA GLN A 73 14.57 -0.50 -11.57
C GLN A 73 15.30 -0.45 -12.92
N ASP A 74 15.28 -1.56 -13.68
CA ASP A 74 15.93 -1.69 -15.00
C ASP A 74 14.96 -1.38 -16.16
N LEU A 75 13.70 -1.09 -15.87
CA LEU A 75 12.59 -0.91 -16.83
C LEU A 75 12.01 0.51 -16.82
N VAL A 76 12.51 1.37 -15.92
CA VAL A 76 12.01 2.72 -15.68
C VAL A 76 13.14 3.74 -15.80
N ASP A 77 12.80 4.98 -16.13
CA ASP A 77 13.79 6.07 -16.11
C ASP A 77 14.11 6.50 -14.66
N GLU A 78 15.17 7.31 -14.47
CA GLU A 78 15.58 7.76 -13.14
C GLU A 78 14.49 8.56 -12.41
N LYS A 79 13.65 9.30 -13.14
CA LYS A 79 12.55 10.07 -12.53
C LYS A 79 11.45 9.14 -12.03
N GLU A 80 11.06 8.15 -12.83
CA GLU A 80 10.12 7.09 -12.44
C GLU A 80 10.66 6.31 -11.24
N LYS A 81 11.96 5.98 -11.25
CA LYS A 81 12.64 5.28 -10.16
C LYS A 81 12.60 6.06 -8.85
N ASP A 82 12.90 7.36 -8.89
CA ASP A 82 12.82 8.23 -7.71
C ASP A 82 11.40 8.29 -7.12
N VAL A 83 10.39 8.39 -7.98
CA VAL A 83 8.98 8.40 -7.55
C VAL A 83 8.62 7.08 -6.85
N LEU A 84 8.97 5.94 -7.44
CA LEU A 84 8.69 4.62 -6.88
C LEU A 84 9.46 4.39 -5.56
N ASN A 85 10.72 4.82 -5.49
CA ASN A 85 11.54 4.71 -4.28
C ASN A 85 10.96 5.52 -3.11
N ASN A 86 10.54 6.75 -3.40
CA ASN A 86 9.90 7.62 -2.40
C ASN A 86 8.60 7.01 -1.87
N LEU A 87 7.82 6.38 -2.74
CA LEU A 87 6.58 5.72 -2.38
C LEU A 87 6.82 4.59 -1.36
N VAL A 88 7.76 3.68 -1.62
CA VAL A 88 8.06 2.57 -0.70
C VAL A 88 8.71 3.06 0.59
N SER A 89 9.65 4.00 0.49
CA SER A 89 10.35 4.56 1.66
C SER A 89 9.38 5.23 2.62
N THR A 90 8.38 5.94 2.09
CA THR A 90 7.31 6.56 2.89
C THR A 90 6.50 5.52 3.66
N LEU A 91 6.12 4.41 3.02
CA LEU A 91 5.40 3.33 3.70
C LEU A 91 6.24 2.67 4.79
N GLN A 92 7.51 2.38 4.52
CA GLN A 92 8.43 1.76 5.49
C GLN A 92 8.60 2.64 6.74
N LEU A 93 8.79 3.95 6.55
CA LEU A 93 8.89 4.89 7.66
C LEU A 93 7.59 4.92 8.49
N ASN A 94 6.43 4.94 7.82
CA ASN A 94 5.15 4.90 8.51
C ASN A 94 4.91 3.57 9.24
N TYR A 95 5.37 2.45 8.67
CA TYR A 95 5.29 1.13 9.31
C TYR A 95 6.06 1.09 10.63
N VAL A 96 7.32 1.54 10.63
CA VAL A 96 8.15 1.60 11.84
C VAL A 96 7.51 2.50 12.91
N ASN A 97 6.96 3.65 12.49
CA ASN A 97 6.27 4.57 13.37
C ASN A 97 5.02 3.92 14.01
N GLN A 98 4.22 3.20 13.22
CA GLN A 98 3.02 2.54 13.72
C GLN A 98 3.35 1.36 14.64
N MET A 99 4.35 0.55 14.30
CA MET A 99 4.84 -0.54 15.14
C MET A 99 5.34 -0.01 16.50
N SER A 100 6.06 1.11 16.50
CA SER A 100 6.55 1.74 17.73
C SER A 100 5.40 2.23 18.62
N LYS A 101 4.35 2.83 18.04
CA LYS A 101 3.15 3.26 18.78
C LYS A 101 2.40 2.10 19.41
N ASP A 102 2.31 0.96 18.71
CA ASP A 102 1.65 -0.23 19.25
C ASP A 102 2.39 -0.82 20.44
N ASN A 103 3.72 -0.91 20.36
CA ASN A 103 4.52 -1.40 21.48
C ASN A 103 4.36 -0.53 22.74
N VAL A 104 4.29 0.80 22.58
CA VAL A 104 4.03 1.74 23.70
C VAL A 104 2.64 1.55 24.29
N ASN A 105 1.62 1.37 23.44
CA ASN A 105 0.25 1.15 23.90
C ASN A 105 0.11 -0.16 24.67
N SER A 106 0.70 -1.25 24.17
CA SER A 106 0.68 -2.56 24.85
C SER A 106 1.42 -2.58 26.19
N GLN A 107 2.42 -1.72 26.40
CA GLN A 107 3.11 -1.58 27.70
C GLN A 107 2.29 -0.75 28.71
N LYS A 108 1.57 0.29 28.26
CA LYS A 108 0.69 1.07 29.13
C LYS A 108 -0.48 0.26 29.70
N THR A 109 -1.07 -0.64 28.90
CA THR A 109 -2.20 -1.47 29.35
C THR A 109 -1.79 -2.43 30.47
N LYS A 110 -0.62 -3.08 30.34
CA LYS A 110 -0.10 -4.01 31.35
C LYS A 110 0.19 -3.35 32.71
N ASN A 111 0.75 -2.14 32.70
CA ASN A 111 1.09 -1.42 33.94
C ASN A 111 -0.13 -0.90 34.72
N THR A 112 -1.31 -0.86 34.09
CA THR A 112 -2.56 -0.38 34.73
C THR A 112 -3.36 -1.53 35.34
N GLU A 113 -3.16 -2.77 34.87
CA GLU A 113 -3.82 -3.97 35.40
C GLU A 113 -3.07 -4.61 36.58
N GLU A 114 -1.82 -4.19 36.84
CA GLU A 114 -0.96 -4.66 37.93
C GLU A 114 -0.90 -3.72 39.15
N ASN A 115 -1.70 -2.63 39.18
CA ASN A 115 -1.83 -1.68 40.31
C ASN A 115 -3.27 -1.61 40.82
#